data_AF-A0A2N2TVI4-F1
#
_entry.id   AF-A0A2N2TVI4-F1
#
_cell.length_a   1.000
_cell.length_b   1.000
_cell.length_c   1.000
_cell.angle_alpha   90.00
_cell.angle_beta   90.00
_cell.angle_gamma   90.00
#
_symmetry.space_group_name_H-M   'P 1'
#
loop_
_entity.id
_entity.type
_entity.pdbx_description
1 polymer ?
#
loop_
_entity_poly.entity_id
_entity_poly.type
_entity_poly.pdbx_seq_one_letter_code
_entity_poly.pdbx_strand_id
1 'polypeptide(L)'
;MRVDWSMDAVSNADFRVMTPSVCEPCWEILRADGSRSGTHAGWWIGEMFRLGASGALLRTDMTDDADFNILAGLTEHWGERLWLAPLDDPAPDFAAWVELGGARQLVATGALLQNDPYLAALGNGPDVGLQKEENG
;
A
#
# COMPACT_ATOMS: atom_id res chain seq x y z
N MET A 1 13.66 5.15 -8.97
CA MET A 1 14.47 4.70 -7.82
C MET A 1 15.81 5.42 -7.84
N ARG A 2 16.10 6.29 -6.86
CA ARG A 2 17.43 6.87 -6.63
C ARG A 2 17.88 6.38 -5.27
N VAL A 3 18.99 5.65 -5.26
CA VAL A 3 19.64 5.10 -4.06
C VAL A 3 20.60 6.17 -3.57
N ASP A 4 20.37 6.69 -2.35
CA ASP A 4 21.32 7.60 -1.71
C ASP A 4 22.27 6.81 -0.82
N TRP A 5 23.56 7.07 -1.00
CA TRP A 5 24.66 6.39 -0.33
C TRP A 5 25.22 7.29 0.76
N SER A 6 25.47 6.75 1.95
CA SER A 6 26.23 7.44 3.00
C SER A 6 27.45 6.59 3.40
N MET A 7 28.56 7.25 3.72
CA MET A 7 29.82 6.60 4.11
C MET A 7 30.02 6.72 5.61
N ASP A 8 30.09 5.58 6.31
CA ASP A 8 30.75 5.51 7.60
C ASP A 8 32.23 5.19 7.39
N ALA A 9 33.07 6.21 7.55
CA ALA A 9 34.52 6.12 7.39
C ALA A 9 35.19 5.87 8.75
N VAL A 10 35.12 4.64 9.26
CA VAL A 10 36.09 4.19 10.28
C VAL A 10 36.70 2.86 9.82
N SER A 11 37.79 3.02 9.07
CA SER A 11 38.63 2.00 8.46
C SER A 11 39.35 1.16 9.51
N ASN A 12 39.30 -0.17 9.38
CA ASN A 12 40.43 -1.08 9.67
C ASN A 12 40.24 -2.38 8.86
N ALA A 13 41.12 -2.59 7.87
CA ALA A 13 41.33 -3.81 7.08
C ALA A 13 40.25 -4.22 6.03
N ASP A 14 40.52 -3.83 4.77
CA ASP A 14 40.39 -4.62 3.53
C ASP A 14 39.08 -5.27 3.07
N PHE A 15 37.91 -4.87 3.56
CA PHE A 15 36.66 -5.06 2.81
C PHE A 15 35.80 -3.79 2.84
N ARG A 16 35.61 -3.15 1.68
CA ARG A 16 34.61 -2.10 1.50
C ARG A 16 33.28 -2.76 1.11
N VAL A 17 32.51 -3.17 2.12
CA VAL A 17 31.16 -3.68 1.88
C VAL A 17 30.21 -2.49 1.88
N MET A 18 29.54 -2.27 0.74
CA MET A 18 28.37 -1.39 0.70
C MET A 18 27.16 -2.22 1.08
N THR A 19 26.55 -1.93 2.22
CA THR A 19 25.30 -2.57 2.64
C THR A 19 24.18 -1.55 2.46
N PRO A 20 23.21 -1.76 1.57
CA PRO A 20 22.02 -0.94 1.52
C PRO A 20 21.31 -1.00 2.88
N SER A 21 20.93 0.15 3.43
CA SER A 21 20.27 0.23 4.73
C SER A 21 18.91 -0.48 4.74
N VAL A 22 18.29 -0.62 3.57
CA VAL A 22 17.08 -1.42 3.34
C VAL A 22 17.24 -2.14 2.00
N CYS A 23 17.29 -3.47 2.03
CA CYS A 23 17.35 -4.32 0.84
C CYS A 23 15.97 -4.86 0.42
N GLU A 24 14.91 -4.44 1.09
CA GLU A 24 13.57 -4.97 0.87
C GLU A 24 12.76 -4.03 -0.04
N PRO A 25 12.09 -4.58 -1.06
CA PRO A 25 11.09 -3.83 -1.82
C PRO A 25 10.06 -3.23 -0.88
N CYS A 26 9.74 -1.95 -1.08
CA CYS A 26 8.74 -1.26 -0.27
C CYS A 26 8.04 -0.18 -1.09
N TRP A 27 6.80 0.14 -0.69
CA TRP A 27 6.11 1.31 -1.20
C TRP A 27 6.61 2.57 -0.52
N GLU A 28 6.59 3.65 -1.30
CA GLU A 28 6.99 4.98 -0.88
C GLU A 28 5.76 5.88 -0.79
N ILE A 29 5.64 6.63 0.29
CA ILE A 29 4.62 7.67 0.42
C ILE A 29 4.93 8.78 -0.60
N LEU A 30 3.93 9.19 -1.36
CA LEU A 30 4.05 10.34 -2.24
C LEU A 30 3.65 11.63 -1.49
N ARG A 31 4.26 12.74 -1.89
CA ARG A 31 3.81 14.07 -1.48
C ARG A 31 2.52 14.43 -2.21
N ALA A 32 1.86 15.49 -1.77
CA ALA A 32 0.61 15.97 -2.35
C ALA A 32 0.73 16.35 -3.85
N ASP A 33 1.94 16.67 -4.33
CA ASP A 33 2.23 16.96 -5.74
C ASP A 33 2.59 15.70 -6.55
N GLY A 34 2.44 14.50 -5.96
CA GLY A 34 2.83 13.23 -6.56
C GLY A 34 4.34 12.95 -6.52
N SER A 35 5.15 13.86 -5.97
CA SER A 35 6.60 13.66 -5.88
C SER A 35 6.98 12.66 -4.79
N ARG A 36 8.09 11.96 -5.02
CA ARG A 36 8.67 10.95 -4.12
C ARG A 36 9.11 11.56 -2.79
N SER A 37 8.57 11.09 -1.65
CA SER A 37 8.89 11.67 -0.33
C SER A 37 10.19 11.17 0.31
N GLY A 38 10.68 9.99 -0.10
CA GLY A 38 11.73 9.22 0.56
C GLY A 38 11.25 8.39 1.76
N THR A 39 9.95 8.39 2.07
CA THR A 39 9.40 7.74 3.27
C THR A 39 8.74 6.42 2.92
N HIS A 40 9.11 5.34 3.63
CA HIS A 40 8.53 4.02 3.42
C HIS A 40 7.13 3.95 4.03
N ALA A 41 6.18 3.42 3.27
CA ALA A 41 4.77 3.34 3.67
C ALA A 41 4.59 2.54 4.97
N GLY A 42 5.19 1.35 5.06
CA GLY A 42 5.07 0.50 6.26
C GLY A 42 5.59 1.18 7.53
N TRP A 43 6.77 1.80 7.47
CA TRP A 43 7.31 2.54 8.61
C TRP A 43 6.37 3.69 9.04
N TRP A 44 5.89 4.47 8.07
CA TRP A 44 5.00 5.60 8.34
C TRP A 44 3.68 5.17 8.97
N ILE A 45 3.05 4.10 8.46
CA ILE A 45 1.82 3.53 9.02
C ILE A 45 2.06 3.11 10.47
N GLY A 46 3.17 2.41 10.74
CA GLY A 46 3.55 2.00 12.09
C GLY A 46 3.66 3.18 13.06
N GLU A 47 4.30 4.27 12.64
CA GLU A 47 4.40 5.49 13.46
C GLU A 47 3.04 6.15 13.69
N MET A 48 2.17 6.23 12.66
CA MET A 48 0.83 6.78 12.84
C MET A 48 -0.01 5.95 13.81
N PHE A 49 0.09 4.63 13.76
CA PHE A 49 -0.60 3.74 14.69
C PHE A 49 -0.06 3.88 16.11
N ARG A 50 1.27 4.04 16.27
CA ARG A 50 1.90 4.35 17.56
C ARG A 50 1.42 5.68 18.14
N LEU A 51 1.11 6.65 17.29
CA LEU A 51 0.53 7.95 17.66
C LEU A 51 -0.99 7.91 17.92
N GLY A 52 -1.63 6.75 17.74
CA GLY A 52 -3.03 6.54 18.10
C GLY A 52 -4.01 6.50 16.91
N ALA A 53 -3.53 6.53 15.66
CA ALA A 53 -4.40 6.30 14.52
C ALA A 53 -4.98 4.87 14.55
N SER A 54 -6.29 4.75 14.37
CA SER A 54 -7.00 3.47 14.40
C SER A 54 -6.87 2.69 13.09
N GLY A 55 -6.67 3.38 11.98
CA GLY A 55 -6.63 2.81 10.63
C GLY A 55 -5.86 3.68 9.64
N ALA A 56 -5.50 3.10 8.49
CA ALA A 56 -4.83 3.81 7.40
C ALA A 56 -5.52 3.51 6.06
N LEU A 57 -5.75 4.55 5.26
CA LEU A 57 -6.17 4.45 3.87
C LEU A 57 -4.96 4.67 2.98
N LEU A 58 -4.63 3.67 2.17
CA LEU A 58 -3.56 3.75 1.19
C LEU A 58 -4.16 3.79 -0.21
N ARG A 59 -3.68 4.73 -1.02
CA ARG A 59 -3.94 4.78 -2.46
C ARG A 59 -2.70 4.31 -3.21
N THR A 60 -2.87 3.31 -4.06
CA THR A 60 -1.76 2.67 -4.79
C THR A 60 -2.27 2.06 -6.09
N ASP A 61 -1.40 1.94 -7.08
CA ASP A 61 -1.67 1.21 -8.32
C ASP A 61 -0.65 0.06 -8.42
N MET A 62 -1.13 -1.16 -8.64
CA MET A 62 -0.26 -2.34 -8.71
C MET A 62 0.26 -2.52 -10.12
N THR A 63 1.58 -2.68 -10.26
CA THR A 63 2.21 -2.83 -11.58
C THR A 63 2.71 -4.26 -11.80
N ASP A 64 3.21 -4.92 -10.75
CA ASP A 64 3.78 -6.26 -10.84
C ASP A 64 3.65 -7.09 -9.55
N ASP A 65 4.18 -8.31 -9.58
CA ASP A 65 4.17 -9.25 -8.45
C ASP A 65 4.89 -8.70 -7.21
N ALA A 66 5.84 -7.77 -7.36
CA ALA A 66 6.53 -7.19 -6.21
C ALA A 66 5.57 -6.30 -5.40
N ASP A 67 4.68 -5.56 -6.07
CA ASP A 67 3.64 -4.78 -5.40
C ASP A 67 2.68 -5.66 -4.59
N PHE A 68 2.28 -6.81 -5.15
CA PHE A 68 1.42 -7.76 -4.43
C PHE A 68 2.13 -8.37 -3.22
N ASN A 69 3.42 -8.68 -3.32
CA ASN A 69 4.20 -9.15 -2.18
C ASN A 69 4.34 -8.09 -1.08
N ILE A 70 4.53 -6.82 -1.45
CA ILE A 70 4.54 -5.71 -0.50
C ILE A 70 3.17 -5.61 0.18
N LEU A 71 2.08 -5.59 -0.59
CA LEU A 71 0.71 -5.55 -0.04
C LEU A 71 0.44 -6.71 0.91
N ALA A 72 0.85 -7.93 0.57
CA ALA A 72 0.71 -9.10 1.43
C ALA A 72 1.40 -8.90 2.78
N GLY A 73 2.63 -8.37 2.77
CA GLY A 73 3.36 -8.05 4.01
C GLY A 73 2.69 -6.97 4.86
N LEU A 74 2.18 -5.89 4.23
CA LEU A 74 1.43 -4.85 4.95
C LEU A 74 0.14 -5.42 5.55
N THR A 75 -0.59 -6.22 4.78
CA THR A 75 -1.85 -6.86 5.21
C THR A 75 -1.60 -7.87 6.32
N GLU A 76 -0.56 -8.69 6.27
CA GLU A 76 -0.22 -9.62 7.35
C GLU A 76 0.02 -8.86 8.67
N HIS A 77 0.68 -7.69 8.58
CA HIS A 77 1.03 -6.92 9.76
C HIS A 77 -0.13 -6.10 10.35
N TRP A 78 -1.01 -5.53 9.52
CA TRP A 78 -2.07 -4.62 9.98
C TRP A 78 -3.51 -5.02 9.63
N GLY A 79 -3.71 -5.95 8.70
CA GLY A 79 -4.98 -6.59 8.36
C GLY A 79 -6.13 -5.61 8.16
N GLU A 80 -7.20 -5.80 8.95
CA GLU A 80 -8.45 -5.02 8.92
C GLU A 80 -8.28 -3.51 9.19
N ARG A 81 -7.09 -3.06 9.60
CA ARG A 81 -6.79 -1.65 9.83
C ARG A 81 -6.25 -0.95 8.57
N LEU A 82 -6.11 -1.66 7.45
CA LEU A 82 -5.69 -1.10 6.18
C LEU A 82 -6.84 -1.11 5.17
N TRP A 83 -7.19 0.07 4.69
CA TRP A 83 -8.08 0.28 3.56
C TRP A 83 -7.24 0.58 2.31
N LEU A 84 -7.56 -0.08 1.20
CA LEU A 84 -6.84 0.04 -0.05
C LEU A 84 -7.75 0.64 -1.11
N ALA A 85 -7.26 1.64 -1.85
CA ALA A 85 -7.93 2.25 -2.99
C ALA A 85 -6.94 2.40 -4.16
N PRO A 86 -7.44 2.46 -5.42
CA PRO A 86 -6.61 2.86 -6.54
C PRO A 86 -6.07 4.29 -6.34
N LEU A 87 -4.84 4.51 -6.79
CA LEU A 87 -4.30 5.84 -6.92
C LEU A 87 -4.88 6.45 -8.19
N ASP A 88 -4.41 6.07 -9.36
CA ASP A 88 -4.87 6.64 -10.63
C ASP A 88 -5.33 5.58 -11.64
N ASP A 89 -5.22 4.28 -11.31
CA ASP A 89 -5.68 3.20 -12.19
C ASP A 89 -7.22 3.22 -12.33
N PRO A 90 -7.76 3.42 -13.56
CA PRO A 90 -9.19 3.42 -13.79
C PRO A 90 -9.80 2.00 -13.83
N ALA A 91 -8.99 0.94 -13.88
CA ALA A 91 -9.44 -0.44 -13.97
C ALA A 91 -8.52 -1.40 -13.16
N PRO A 92 -8.38 -1.19 -11.84
CA PRO A 92 -7.52 -2.01 -11.00
C PRO A 92 -8.10 -3.43 -10.85
N ASP A 93 -7.21 -4.42 -10.82
CA ASP A 93 -7.60 -5.82 -10.57
C ASP A 93 -7.85 -6.08 -9.09
N PHE A 94 -9.04 -5.69 -8.60
CA PHE A 94 -9.42 -5.89 -7.19
C PHE A 94 -9.41 -7.36 -6.75
N ALA A 95 -9.65 -8.30 -7.67
CA ALA A 95 -9.57 -9.72 -7.36
C ALA A 95 -8.13 -10.10 -6.98
N ALA A 96 -7.15 -9.69 -7.78
CA ALA A 96 -5.74 -9.92 -7.48
C ALA A 96 -5.30 -9.23 -6.17
N TRP A 97 -5.82 -8.05 -5.86
CA TRP A 97 -5.50 -7.36 -4.59
C TRP A 97 -5.91 -8.18 -3.37
N VAL A 98 -7.05 -8.88 -3.46
CA VAL A 98 -7.54 -9.74 -2.39
C VAL A 98 -6.85 -11.09 -2.40
N GLU A 99 -6.73 -11.73 -3.56
CA GLU A 99 -6.22 -13.10 -3.68
C GLU A 99 -4.70 -13.19 -3.49
N LEU A 100 -3.95 -12.25 -4.07
CA LEU A 100 -2.49 -12.23 -4.03
C LEU A 100 -1.95 -11.31 -2.93
N GLY A 101 -2.56 -10.14 -2.78
CA GLY A 101 -2.17 -9.15 -1.76
C GLY A 101 -2.84 -9.35 -0.39
N GLY A 102 -3.86 -10.20 -0.29
CA GLY A 102 -4.58 -10.46 0.96
C GLY A 102 -5.48 -9.33 1.44
N ALA A 103 -5.72 -8.29 0.63
CA ALA A 103 -6.47 -7.10 1.04
C ALA A 103 -7.82 -7.48 1.70
N ARG A 104 -8.12 -6.84 2.83
CA ARG A 104 -9.34 -7.09 3.62
C ARG A 104 -10.39 -6.00 3.51
N GLN A 105 -9.94 -4.77 3.30
CA GLN A 105 -10.81 -3.61 3.16
C GLN A 105 -10.45 -2.86 1.88
N LEU A 106 -11.41 -2.78 0.96
CA LEU A 106 -11.28 -2.07 -0.30
C LEU A 106 -12.16 -0.82 -0.30
N VAL A 107 -11.65 0.26 -0.89
CA VAL A 107 -12.36 1.50 -1.12
C VAL A 107 -12.36 1.78 -2.62
N ALA A 108 -13.55 1.94 -3.18
CA ALA A 108 -13.73 2.21 -4.59
C ALA A 108 -14.69 3.38 -4.79
N THR A 109 -14.49 4.14 -5.86
CA THR A 109 -15.46 5.17 -6.26
C THR A 109 -16.74 4.51 -6.76
N GLY A 110 -17.85 5.24 -6.75
CA GLY A 110 -19.12 4.74 -7.28
C GLY A 110 -19.03 4.28 -8.75
N ALA A 111 -18.15 4.90 -9.54
CA ALA A 111 -17.90 4.49 -10.92
C ALA A 111 -17.21 3.12 -11.01
N LEU A 112 -16.24 2.83 -10.13
CA LEU A 112 -15.57 1.53 -10.09
C LEU A 112 -16.53 0.43 -9.61
N LEU A 113 -17.33 0.70 -8.58
CA LEU A 113 -18.36 -0.23 -8.09
C LEU A 113 -19.37 -0.67 -9.16
N GLN A 114 -19.69 0.21 -10.11
CA GLN A 114 -20.65 -0.08 -11.19
C GLN A 114 -20.03 -0.86 -12.36
N ASN A 115 -18.73 -0.67 -12.61
CA ASN A 115 -18.07 -1.18 -13.80
C ASN A 115 -17.16 -2.37 -13.53
N ASP A 116 -16.76 -2.59 -12.28
CA ASP A 116 -15.91 -3.69 -11.89
C ASP A 116 -16.74 -4.92 -11.46
N PRO A 117 -16.60 -6.07 -12.15
CA PRO A 117 -17.42 -7.25 -11.87
C PRO A 117 -17.10 -7.88 -10.51
N TYR A 118 -15.87 -7.75 -10.00
CA TYR A 118 -15.49 -8.29 -8.70
C TYR A 118 -16.12 -7.47 -7.56
N LEU A 119 -16.04 -6.14 -7.64
CA LEU A 119 -16.72 -5.26 -6.68
C LEU A 119 -18.24 -5.39 -6.75
N ALA A 120 -18.80 -5.53 -7.95
CA ALA A 120 -20.23 -5.77 -8.12
C ALA A 120 -20.66 -7.09 -7.44
N ALA A 121 -19.84 -8.14 -7.50
CA ALA A 121 -20.11 -9.39 -6.79
C ALA A 121 -20.06 -9.23 -5.27
N LEU A 122 -19.09 -8.48 -4.74
CA LEU A 122 -18.97 -8.20 -3.30
C LEU A 122 -20.14 -7.37 -2.75
N GLY A 123 -20.58 -6.34 -3.49
CA GLY A 123 -21.70 -5.49 -3.10
C GLY A 123 -23.07 -6.20 -3.07
N ASN A 124 -23.16 -7.41 -3.66
CA ASN A 124 -24.37 -8.24 -3.68
C ASN A 124 -24.30 -9.44 -2.71
N GLY A 125 -23.19 -9.60 -1.96
CA GLY A 125 -23.05 -10.60 -0.91
C GLY A 125 -23.66 -10.16 0.44
N PRO A 126 -23.78 -11.05 1.44
CA PRO A 126 -24.23 -10.67 2.76
C PRO A 126 -23.19 -9.76 3.43
N ASP A 127 -23.48 -8.45 3.41
CA ASP A 127 -22.92 -7.36 4.21
C ASP A 127 -21.39 -7.37 4.42
N VAL A 128 -20.64 -7.07 3.35
CA VAL A 128 -19.23 -6.67 3.43
C VAL A 128 -19.19 -5.14 3.42
N GLY A 129 -19.52 -4.50 4.56
CA GLY A 129 -19.04 -3.16 4.98
C GLY A 129 -19.00 -1.98 4.00
N LEU A 130 -19.68 -2.02 2.85
CA LEU A 130 -19.67 -0.97 1.86
C LEU A 130 -20.65 0.13 2.27
N GLN A 131 -20.17 1.13 2.99
CA GLN A 131 -20.95 2.33 3.25
C GLN A 131 -21.11 3.13 1.95
N LYS A 132 -22.33 3.12 1.40
CA LYS A 132 -22.74 4.05 0.35
C LYS A 132 -22.86 5.45 0.98
N GLU A 133 -22.10 6.42 0.50
CA GLU A 133 -22.39 7.82 0.80
C GLU A 133 -23.69 8.20 0.06
N GLU A 134 -24.79 8.30 0.79
CA GLU A 134 -26.01 8.95 0.34
C GLU A 134 -25.80 10.47 0.40
N ASN A 135 -25.51 11.09 -0.74
CA ASN A 135 -25.59 12.53 -0.86
C ASN A 135 -27.06 12.95 -1.05
N GLY A 136 -27.57 13.72 -0.10
CA GLY A 136 -28.83 14.46 -0.19
C GLY A 136 -28.71 15.79 -0.93
#